data_AF-A0A2Z2HNY8-F1
#
_entry.id   AF-A0A2Z2HNY8-F1
#
_cell.length_a   1.000
_cell.length_b   1.000
_cell.length_c   1.000
_cell.angle_alpha   90.00
_cell.angle_beta   90.00
_cell.angle_gamma   90.00
#
_symmetry.space_group_name_H-M   'P 1'
#
loop_
_entity.id
_entity.type
_entity.pdbx_description
1 polymer ?
#
loop_
_entity_poly.entity_id
_entity_poly.type
_entity_poly.pdbx_seq_one_letter_code
_entity_poly.pdbx_strand_id
1 'polypeptide(L)'
;MSSNSPETDGTDEQTANWSTVSRHVMNSYVEANNALLAAMGLSPATEPMASQSASEDRSAAAPPVTDLPHCEESWKTDRSVESVTDLEVGDHVRFTKPISDADVSAFAQVSGDTNRLHLEEEFAESTRFYGRIAHGTLVAGTISAALARLPGLTIYLSQDLEFHAPVEIDDVVTAEVEIVETLGDGRYRLRTTVSKRPEWTAEVAEDGATDDQTSEGGATVIDGEAVVLVEPAEQ
;
A
#
# COMPACT_ATOMS: atom_id res chain seq x y z
N MET A 1 -52.82 -30.08 -1.08
CA MET A 1 -52.16 -29.89 -2.39
C MET A 1 -51.99 -28.40 -2.60
N SER A 2 -50.78 -28.03 -3.04
CA SER A 2 -50.33 -26.73 -3.56
C SER A 2 -49.70 -25.71 -2.59
N SER A 3 -48.36 -25.60 -2.77
CA SER A 3 -47.36 -24.58 -2.43
C SER A 3 -47.77 -23.16 -2.90
N ASN A 4 -47.14 -22.03 -2.50
CA ASN A 4 -45.72 -21.67 -2.50
C ASN A 4 -45.50 -20.35 -1.68
N SER A 5 -44.26 -20.10 -1.22
CA SER A 5 -43.83 -18.92 -0.42
C SER A 5 -43.19 -17.78 -1.28
N PRO A 6 -42.44 -16.77 -0.76
CA PRO A 6 -42.73 -15.31 -0.91
C PRO A 6 -41.56 -14.45 -1.49
N GLU A 7 -41.72 -13.14 -1.72
CA GLU A 7 -40.63 -12.15 -1.98
C GLU A 7 -41.08 -10.75 -1.45
N THR A 8 -40.50 -10.15 -0.38
CA THR A 8 -39.25 -9.35 -0.19
C THR A 8 -39.22 -7.98 -0.86
N ASP A 9 -39.32 -6.91 -0.05
CA ASP A 9 -38.81 -5.57 -0.37
C ASP A 9 -38.41 -4.86 0.95
N GLY A 10 -37.17 -4.40 1.06
CA GLY A 10 -36.61 -3.86 2.32
C GLY A 10 -35.09 -3.65 2.36
N THR A 11 -34.38 -3.81 1.25
CA THR A 11 -32.90 -3.72 1.19
C THR A 11 -32.35 -2.38 0.67
N ASP A 12 -33.18 -1.50 0.10
CA ASP A 12 -32.67 -0.31 -0.60
C ASP A 12 -32.53 0.95 0.28
N GLU A 13 -33.18 1.02 1.45
CA GLU A 13 -33.09 2.19 2.35
C GLU A 13 -31.87 2.14 3.29
N GLN A 14 -31.35 0.95 3.62
CA GLN A 14 -30.18 0.82 4.51
C GLN A 14 -28.87 1.11 3.78
N THR A 15 -28.73 0.71 2.51
CA THR A 15 -27.52 0.95 1.69
C THR A 15 -27.32 2.44 1.37
N ALA A 16 -28.41 3.20 1.18
CA ALA A 16 -28.35 4.63 0.90
C ALA A 16 -27.83 5.47 2.09
N ASN A 17 -28.15 5.07 3.32
CA ASN A 17 -27.77 5.83 4.52
C ASN A 17 -26.28 5.64 4.88
N TRP A 18 -25.72 4.44 4.67
CA TRP A 18 -24.30 4.15 4.92
C TRP A 18 -23.35 4.94 3.99
N SER A 19 -23.72 5.12 2.72
CA SER A 19 -22.89 5.90 1.78
C SER A 19 -22.77 7.39 2.15
N THR A 20 -23.76 7.94 2.86
CA THR A 20 -23.80 9.36 3.23
C THR A 20 -23.07 9.62 4.55
N VAL A 21 -23.14 8.68 5.49
CA VAL A 21 -22.35 8.75 6.74
C VAL A 21 -20.85 8.60 6.43
N SER A 22 -20.45 7.68 5.54
CA SER A 22 -19.04 7.49 5.18
C SER A 22 -18.43 8.70 4.48
N ARG A 23 -19.18 9.38 3.58
CA ARG A 23 -18.70 10.62 2.93
C ARG A 23 -18.53 11.80 3.89
N HIS A 24 -19.36 11.91 4.93
CA HIS A 24 -19.26 13.02 5.88
C HIS A 24 -18.12 12.83 6.88
N VAL A 25 -17.84 11.59 7.28
CA VAL A 25 -16.70 11.25 8.14
C VAL A 25 -15.37 11.42 7.39
N MET A 26 -15.25 10.92 6.15
CA MET A 26 -14.03 11.09 5.33
C MET A 26 -13.66 12.56 5.09
N ASN A 27 -14.63 13.42 4.73
CA ASN A 27 -14.35 14.84 4.54
C ASN A 27 -13.86 15.51 5.84
N SER A 28 -14.39 15.10 7.01
CA SER A 28 -13.98 15.65 8.30
C SER A 28 -12.53 15.29 8.69
N TYR A 29 -12.03 14.12 8.26
CA TYR A 29 -10.65 13.69 8.51
C TYR A 29 -9.64 14.37 7.58
N VAL A 30 -9.97 14.54 6.30
CA VAL A 30 -9.13 15.28 5.34
C VAL A 30 -8.97 16.75 5.76
N GLU A 31 -10.06 17.39 6.19
CA GLU A 31 -10.02 18.78 6.69
C GLU A 31 -9.19 18.91 7.97
N ALA A 32 -9.31 17.95 8.91
CA ALA A 32 -8.53 17.95 10.14
C ALA A 32 -7.02 17.76 9.89
N ASN A 33 -6.65 16.86 8.97
CA ASN A 33 -5.25 16.65 8.60
C ASN A 33 -4.68 17.85 7.84
N ASN A 34 -5.44 18.46 6.94
CA ASN A 34 -4.99 19.68 6.23
C ASN A 34 -4.77 20.86 7.19
N ALA A 35 -5.63 21.02 8.20
CA ALA A 35 -5.44 22.05 9.23
C ALA A 35 -4.18 21.79 10.07
N LEU A 36 -3.87 20.53 10.37
CA LEU A 36 -2.66 20.13 11.11
C LEU A 36 -1.38 20.42 10.30
N LEU A 37 -1.36 20.12 9.01
CA LEU A 37 -0.21 20.39 8.13
C LEU A 37 0.06 21.88 7.96
N ALA A 38 -1.00 22.70 7.85
CA ALA A 38 -0.88 24.15 7.85
C ALA A 38 -0.26 24.67 9.17
N ALA A 39 -0.64 24.08 10.31
CA ALA A 39 -0.05 24.41 11.61
C ALA A 39 1.42 23.99 11.72
N MET A 40 1.85 22.98 10.96
CA MET A 40 3.24 22.52 10.86
C MET A 40 4.07 23.32 9.84
N GLY A 41 3.49 24.34 9.20
CA GLY A 41 4.20 25.23 8.26
C GLY A 41 4.35 24.69 6.83
N LEU A 42 3.68 23.58 6.50
CA LEU A 42 3.71 22.94 5.19
C LEU A 42 2.56 23.48 4.31
N SER A 43 2.59 24.78 3.98
CA SER A 43 1.62 25.43 3.07
C SER A 43 2.19 25.61 1.67
N PRO A 44 1.39 25.54 0.59
CA PRO A 44 1.87 25.73 -0.78
C PRO A 44 2.36 27.17 -1.00
N ALA A 45 3.56 27.30 -1.57
CA ALA A 45 4.18 28.59 -1.86
C ALA A 45 3.45 29.32 -3.00
N THR A 46 3.16 30.61 -2.80
CA THR A 46 2.59 31.51 -3.80
C THR A 46 3.62 32.57 -4.22
N GLU A 47 3.96 32.57 -5.51
CA GLU A 47 4.46 33.67 -6.38
C GLU A 47 5.97 34.07 -6.41
N PRO A 48 6.44 34.65 -7.54
CA PRO A 48 7.68 34.20 -8.21
C PRO A 48 8.89 35.14 -8.04
N MET A 49 10.11 34.58 -8.18
CA MET A 49 11.34 35.36 -8.28
C MET A 49 12.07 35.09 -9.60
N ALA A 50 12.44 36.19 -10.26
CA ALA A 50 13.03 36.24 -11.59
C ALA A 50 14.51 35.84 -11.63
N SER A 51 14.84 35.14 -12.72
CA SER A 51 16.12 35.02 -13.46
C SER A 51 17.45 35.25 -12.74
N GLN A 52 18.35 34.26 -12.87
CA GLN A 52 19.70 34.49 -13.40
C GLN A 52 20.30 33.19 -13.96
N SER A 53 20.85 33.32 -15.16
CA SER A 53 21.53 32.28 -15.95
C SER A 53 22.95 32.05 -15.47
N ALA A 54 23.36 30.80 -15.32
CA ALA A 54 24.75 30.38 -15.50
C ALA A 54 24.76 28.93 -16.03
N SER A 55 25.33 28.79 -17.21
CA SER A 55 25.59 27.53 -17.90
C SER A 55 26.71 26.77 -17.18
N GLU A 56 26.43 25.57 -16.68
CA GLU A 56 27.46 24.59 -16.34
C GLU A 56 27.09 23.24 -16.95
N ASP A 57 28.02 22.76 -17.77
CA ASP A 57 28.04 21.51 -18.49
C ASP A 57 28.03 20.32 -17.51
N ARG A 58 26.85 19.73 -17.26
CA ARG A 58 26.69 18.52 -16.43
C ARG A 58 26.68 17.26 -17.31
N SER A 59 27.83 16.91 -17.87
CA SER A 59 28.11 15.53 -18.30
C SER A 59 28.95 14.83 -17.23
N ALA A 60 28.32 14.48 -16.12
CA ALA A 60 28.87 13.51 -15.17
C ALA A 60 27.76 12.50 -14.87
N ALA A 61 27.92 11.28 -15.40
CA ALA A 61 27.09 10.15 -15.04
C ALA A 61 27.02 10.05 -13.51
N ALA A 62 25.80 9.94 -12.99
CA ALA A 62 25.56 9.79 -11.56
C ALA A 62 26.42 8.62 -11.01
N PRO A 63 27.02 8.76 -9.82
CA PRO A 63 27.79 7.68 -9.22
C PRO A 63 26.90 6.43 -9.09
N PRO A 64 27.48 5.22 -9.12
CA PRO A 64 26.71 4.00 -8.93
C PRO A 64 25.96 4.09 -7.59
N VAL A 65 24.65 3.91 -7.64
CA VAL A 65 23.77 3.89 -6.47
C VAL A 65 24.39 2.92 -5.47
N THR A 66 24.87 3.44 -4.34
CA THR A 66 25.43 2.61 -3.27
C THR A 66 24.28 1.80 -2.70
N ASP A 67 24.46 0.48 -2.57
CA ASP A 67 23.47 -0.39 -1.92
C ASP A 67 23.07 0.22 -0.58
N LEU A 68 21.81 0.63 -0.47
CA LEU A 68 21.30 1.20 0.77
C LEU A 68 21.32 0.09 1.83
N PRO A 69 21.75 0.38 3.07
CA PRO A 69 21.63 -0.58 4.14
C PRO A 69 20.15 -1.03 4.25
N HIS A 70 19.94 -2.33 4.44
CA HIS A 70 18.63 -3.00 4.51
C HIS A 70 17.89 -3.23 3.18
N CYS A 71 18.51 -2.95 2.02
CA CYS A 71 18.04 -3.50 0.76
C CYS A 71 18.44 -4.99 0.65
N GLU A 72 17.44 -5.84 0.42
CA GLU A 72 17.63 -7.29 0.26
C GLU A 72 17.48 -7.70 -1.22
N GLU A 73 18.30 -8.64 -1.67
CA GLU A 73 18.27 -9.15 -3.06
C GLU A 73 16.95 -9.84 -3.43
N SER A 74 16.24 -10.39 -2.43
CA SER A 74 15.00 -11.13 -2.64
C SER A 74 13.79 -10.25 -2.94
N TRP A 75 13.89 -8.93 -2.69
CA TRP A 75 12.77 -8.02 -2.84
C TRP A 75 12.54 -7.66 -4.30
N LYS A 76 11.27 -7.62 -4.70
CA LYS A 76 10.87 -7.23 -6.06
C LYS A 76 10.12 -5.92 -6.03
N THR A 77 10.40 -5.09 -7.02
CA THR A 77 9.73 -3.81 -7.23
C THR A 77 9.34 -3.70 -8.70
N ASP A 78 8.14 -3.21 -8.93
CA ASP A 78 7.58 -2.92 -10.24
C ASP A 78 6.86 -1.56 -10.14
N ARG A 79 6.98 -0.70 -11.16
CA ARG A 79 6.33 0.60 -11.19
C ARG A 79 5.95 0.98 -12.61
N SER A 80 4.83 1.67 -12.78
CA SER A 80 4.36 2.14 -14.09
C SER A 80 5.04 3.43 -14.57
N VAL A 81 5.63 4.20 -13.65
CA VAL A 81 6.13 5.56 -13.90
C VAL A 81 7.48 5.80 -13.26
N GLU A 82 8.37 6.48 -13.99
CA GLU A 82 9.76 6.72 -13.61
C GLU A 82 10.02 8.16 -13.12
N SER A 83 9.16 9.11 -13.48
CA SER A 83 9.35 10.54 -13.21
C SER A 83 8.17 11.14 -12.43
N VAL A 84 8.47 12.05 -11.51
CA VAL A 84 7.46 12.81 -10.74
C VAL A 84 6.57 13.64 -11.65
N THR A 85 7.14 14.16 -12.75
CA THR A 85 6.41 15.02 -13.70
C THR A 85 5.34 14.28 -14.48
N ASP A 86 5.45 12.96 -14.53
CA ASP A 86 4.61 12.11 -15.38
C ASP A 86 3.58 11.35 -14.55
N LEU A 87 3.52 11.58 -13.23
CA LEU A 87 2.57 10.94 -12.32
C LEU A 87 1.13 11.31 -12.69
N GLU A 88 0.34 10.30 -12.99
CA GLU A 88 -1.07 10.45 -13.34
C GLU A 88 -1.95 9.36 -12.69
N VAL A 89 -3.27 9.54 -12.80
CA VAL A 89 -4.24 8.55 -12.31
C VAL A 89 -4.08 7.25 -13.09
N GLY A 90 -4.02 6.13 -12.37
CA GLY A 90 -3.74 4.79 -12.90
C GLY A 90 -2.29 4.35 -12.73
N ASP A 91 -1.39 5.27 -12.38
CA ASP A 91 -0.01 4.89 -12.05
C ASP A 91 0.04 4.09 -10.76
N HIS A 92 0.92 3.09 -10.75
CA HIS A 92 1.05 2.18 -9.63
C HIS A 92 2.49 1.79 -9.34
N VAL A 93 2.72 1.37 -8.10
CA VAL A 93 3.95 0.73 -7.64
C VAL A 93 3.59 -0.53 -6.88
N ARG A 94 4.30 -1.61 -7.19
CA ARG A 94 4.25 -2.88 -6.45
C ARG A 94 5.56 -3.14 -5.74
N PHE A 95 5.46 -3.56 -4.48
CA PHE A 95 6.59 -4.03 -3.70
C PHE A 95 6.28 -5.42 -3.14
N THR A 96 7.20 -6.36 -3.33
CA THR A 96 7.02 -7.75 -2.90
C THR A 96 8.18 -8.22 -2.03
N LYS A 97 7.88 -8.81 -0.87
CA LYS A 97 8.85 -9.48 0.01
C LYS A 97 8.21 -10.64 0.79
N PRO A 98 8.99 -11.65 1.21
CA PRO A 98 8.56 -12.59 2.25
C PRO A 98 8.43 -11.88 3.61
N ILE A 99 7.52 -12.36 4.45
CA ILE A 99 7.40 -11.94 5.87
C ILE A 99 8.05 -13.01 6.75
N SER A 100 9.32 -12.82 7.10
CA SER A 100 10.10 -13.82 7.82
C SER A 100 9.83 -13.83 9.33
N ASP A 101 10.21 -14.92 10.01
CA ASP A 101 10.21 -15.00 11.48
C ASP A 101 11.08 -13.90 12.12
N ALA A 102 12.16 -13.50 11.43
CA ALA A 102 13.02 -12.40 11.86
C ALA A 102 12.31 -11.05 11.78
N ASP A 103 11.50 -10.81 10.73
CA ASP A 103 10.67 -9.61 10.62
C ASP A 103 9.66 -9.54 11.78
N VAL A 104 8.98 -10.66 12.08
CA VAL A 104 8.00 -10.75 13.18
C VAL A 104 8.65 -10.48 14.53
N SER A 105 9.80 -11.09 14.78
CA SER A 105 10.56 -10.91 16.04
C SER A 105 11.08 -9.47 16.19
N ALA A 106 11.64 -8.89 15.12
CA ALA A 106 12.11 -7.51 15.11
C ALA A 106 10.94 -6.52 15.28
N PHE A 107 9.80 -6.79 14.64
CA PHE A 107 8.61 -5.96 14.78
C PHE A 107 8.08 -5.97 16.21
N ALA A 108 8.01 -7.14 16.86
CA ALA A 108 7.60 -7.24 18.26
C ALA A 108 8.52 -6.41 19.18
N GLN A 109 9.84 -6.39 18.90
CA GLN A 109 10.80 -5.61 19.67
C GLN A 109 10.62 -4.10 19.48
N VAL A 110 10.44 -3.62 18.25
CA VAL A 110 10.35 -2.18 17.96
C VAL A 110 8.96 -1.59 18.30
N SER A 111 7.90 -2.37 18.08
CA SER A 111 6.51 -1.94 18.35
C SER A 111 6.10 -2.14 19.81
N GLY A 112 6.72 -3.09 20.51
CA GLY A 112 6.27 -3.56 21.83
C GLY A 112 5.09 -4.54 21.76
N ASP A 113 4.57 -4.88 20.57
CA ASP A 113 3.50 -5.87 20.42
C ASP A 113 4.07 -7.30 20.56
N THR A 114 3.97 -7.80 21.79
CA THR A 114 4.43 -9.13 22.20
C THR A 114 3.27 -10.12 22.34
N ASN A 115 2.18 -9.91 21.59
CA ASN A 115 1.06 -10.85 21.61
C ASN A 115 1.53 -12.27 21.26
N ARG A 116 1.18 -13.23 22.13
CA ARG A 116 1.58 -14.63 22.03
C ARG A 116 1.20 -15.26 20.69
N LEU A 117 0.14 -14.77 20.05
CA LEU A 117 -0.29 -15.22 18.73
C LEU A 117 0.80 -15.11 17.65
N HIS A 118 1.71 -14.14 17.78
CA HIS A 118 2.78 -13.89 16.82
C HIS A 118 4.09 -14.62 17.18
N LEU A 119 4.27 -15.01 18.45
CA LEU A 119 5.58 -15.40 19.00
C LEU A 119 5.62 -16.83 19.56
N GLU A 120 4.50 -17.41 19.94
CA GLU A 120 4.44 -18.73 20.58
C GLU A 120 3.63 -19.72 19.74
N GLU A 121 4.33 -20.71 19.15
CA GLU A 121 3.72 -21.73 18.30
C GLU A 121 2.62 -22.52 19.01
N GLU A 122 2.93 -23.09 20.19
CA GLU A 122 1.98 -23.90 20.97
C GLU A 122 0.69 -23.13 21.32
N PHE A 123 0.82 -21.84 21.59
CA PHE A 123 -0.35 -20.99 21.84
C PHE A 123 -1.14 -20.77 20.55
N ALA A 124 -0.45 -20.43 19.46
CA ALA A 124 -1.07 -20.13 18.17
C ALA A 124 -1.78 -21.35 17.55
N GLU A 125 -1.20 -22.55 17.66
CA GLU A 125 -1.79 -23.83 17.27
C GLU A 125 -3.14 -24.10 17.96
N SER A 126 -3.29 -23.65 19.21
CA SER A 126 -4.53 -23.80 19.98
C SER A 126 -5.65 -22.84 19.56
N THR A 127 -5.34 -21.85 18.73
CA THR A 127 -6.30 -20.86 18.23
C THR A 127 -6.94 -21.30 16.91
N ARG A 128 -7.90 -20.52 16.41
CA ARG A 128 -8.51 -20.73 15.08
C ARG A 128 -7.54 -20.61 13.90
N PHE A 129 -6.32 -20.13 14.14
CA PHE A 129 -5.31 -19.93 13.11
C PHE A 129 -4.40 -21.15 12.94
N TYR A 130 -4.39 -22.09 13.88
CA TYR A 130 -3.64 -23.35 13.82
C TYR A 130 -2.11 -23.21 13.65
N GLY A 131 -1.56 -22.02 13.88
CA GLY A 131 -0.15 -21.68 13.78
C GLY A 131 0.06 -20.18 13.95
N ARG A 132 1.32 -19.75 14.07
CA ARG A 132 1.66 -18.32 14.19
C ARG A 132 1.32 -17.55 12.92
N ILE A 133 0.85 -16.32 13.11
CA ILE A 133 0.60 -15.36 12.02
C ILE A 133 1.40 -14.09 12.25
N ALA A 134 1.75 -13.36 11.20
CA ALA A 134 2.43 -12.08 11.29
C ALA A 134 1.51 -10.99 11.88
N HIS A 135 2.10 -9.93 12.46
CA HIS A 135 1.36 -8.74 12.86
C HIS A 135 0.76 -8.07 11.62
N GLY A 136 -0.53 -7.71 11.66
CA GLY A 136 -1.17 -7.01 10.54
C GLY A 136 -0.45 -5.69 10.19
N THR A 137 -0.02 -4.94 11.20
CA THR A 137 0.72 -3.68 11.03
C THR A 137 2.12 -3.88 10.43
N LEU A 138 2.78 -5.01 10.70
CA LEU A 138 4.04 -5.37 10.04
C LEU A 138 3.81 -5.54 8.53
N VAL A 139 2.76 -6.29 8.16
CA VAL A 139 2.36 -6.48 6.77
C VAL A 139 1.99 -5.16 6.12
N ALA A 140 1.21 -4.31 6.80
CA ALA A 140 0.87 -2.96 6.32
C ALA A 140 2.10 -2.07 6.07
N GLY A 141 3.22 -2.31 6.79
CA GLY A 141 4.49 -1.64 6.54
C GLY A 141 5.03 -1.83 5.10
N THR A 142 4.61 -2.88 4.39
CA THR A 142 4.96 -3.08 2.98
C THR A 142 4.31 -2.05 2.05
N ILE A 143 3.18 -1.45 2.45
CA ILE A 143 2.57 -0.30 1.74
C ILE A 143 3.51 0.90 1.81
N SER A 144 4.05 1.21 3.00
CA SER A 144 5.05 2.27 3.16
C SER A 144 6.28 2.02 2.27
N ALA A 145 6.73 0.77 2.18
CA ALA A 145 7.82 0.39 1.29
C ALA A 145 7.48 0.60 -0.20
N ALA A 146 6.24 0.32 -0.63
CA ALA A 146 5.78 0.60 -1.99
C ALA A 146 5.70 2.12 -2.27
N LEU A 147 5.15 2.90 -1.34
CA LEU A 147 5.10 4.36 -1.44
C LEU A 147 6.50 4.99 -1.55
N ALA A 148 7.49 4.48 -0.82
CA ALA A 148 8.87 4.94 -0.90
C ALA A 148 9.53 4.72 -2.27
N ARG A 149 8.90 3.98 -3.18
CA ARG A 149 9.37 3.70 -4.54
C ARG A 149 8.63 4.47 -5.63
N LEU A 150 7.61 5.24 -5.26
CA LEU A 150 7.09 6.29 -6.14
C LEU A 150 8.23 7.23 -6.52
N PRO A 151 8.27 7.76 -7.74
CA PRO A 151 9.28 8.73 -8.12
C PRO A 151 9.18 9.96 -7.23
N GLY A 152 10.32 10.55 -6.86
CA GLY A 152 10.37 11.75 -6.01
C GLY A 152 10.42 11.48 -4.52
N LEU A 153 10.27 12.55 -3.75
CA LEU A 153 10.16 12.51 -2.30
C LEU A 153 8.70 12.32 -1.92
N THR A 154 8.36 11.12 -1.42
CA THR A 154 6.99 10.80 -0.99
C THR A 154 6.82 11.01 0.51
N ILE A 155 5.86 11.85 0.88
CA ILE A 155 5.45 12.12 2.26
C ILE A 155 4.08 11.46 2.49
N TYR A 156 4.04 10.55 3.46
CA TYR A 156 2.85 9.76 3.80
C TYR A 156 1.96 10.52 4.78
N LEU A 157 0.83 11.07 4.31
CA LEU A 157 -0.01 11.98 5.09
C LEU A 157 -1.09 11.26 5.89
N SER A 158 -1.75 10.27 5.30
CA SER A 158 -2.76 9.45 5.97
C SER A 158 -2.87 8.07 5.35
N GLN A 159 -3.38 7.12 6.14
CA GLN A 159 -3.65 5.76 5.73
C GLN A 159 -4.85 5.20 6.50
N ASP A 160 -5.80 4.62 5.79
CA ASP A 160 -6.89 3.80 6.32
C ASP A 160 -6.71 2.34 5.88
N LEU A 161 -6.97 1.37 6.75
CA LEU A 161 -6.71 -0.05 6.49
C LEU A 161 -7.84 -0.96 6.99
N GLU A 162 -8.18 -1.95 6.18
CA GLU A 162 -9.01 -3.10 6.53
C GLU A 162 -8.19 -4.38 6.43
N PHE A 163 -8.26 -5.24 7.45
CA PHE A 163 -7.53 -6.51 7.51
C PHE A 163 -8.50 -7.67 7.21
N HIS A 164 -8.36 -8.30 6.04
CA HIS A 164 -9.31 -9.31 5.55
C HIS A 164 -8.87 -10.75 5.83
N ALA A 165 -7.57 -11.02 5.86
CA ALA A 165 -7.05 -12.37 6.06
C ALA A 165 -5.66 -12.36 6.75
N PRO A 166 -5.32 -13.42 7.50
CA PRO A 166 -4.02 -13.54 8.14
C PRO A 166 -2.90 -13.83 7.12
N VAL A 167 -1.70 -13.38 7.46
CA VAL A 167 -0.45 -13.70 6.76
C VAL A 167 0.34 -14.64 7.65
N GLU A 168 0.72 -15.79 7.11
CA GLU A 168 1.55 -16.78 7.80
C GLU A 168 3.02 -16.35 7.75
N ILE A 169 3.83 -16.93 8.62
CA ILE A 169 5.28 -16.70 8.55
C ILE A 169 5.81 -17.34 7.26
N ASP A 170 6.74 -16.64 6.62
CA ASP A 170 7.34 -16.96 5.32
C ASP A 170 6.41 -16.80 4.09
N ASP A 171 5.15 -16.37 4.28
CA ASP A 171 4.29 -15.93 3.17
C ASP A 171 4.96 -14.78 2.39
N VAL A 172 4.85 -14.84 1.06
CA VAL A 172 5.27 -13.75 0.17
C VAL A 172 4.08 -12.82 -0.09
N VAL A 173 4.23 -11.57 0.33
CA VAL A 173 3.20 -10.54 0.15
C VAL A 173 3.62 -9.51 -0.89
N THR A 174 2.65 -9.02 -1.65
CA THR A 174 2.80 -7.92 -2.61
C THR A 174 1.90 -6.78 -2.18
N ALA A 175 2.50 -5.65 -1.81
CA ALA A 175 1.81 -4.39 -1.64
C ALA A 175 1.73 -3.66 -2.98
N GLU A 176 0.55 -3.16 -3.33
CA GLU A 176 0.31 -2.34 -4.50
C GLU A 176 -0.33 -1.02 -4.06
N VAL A 177 0.23 0.08 -4.55
CA VAL A 177 -0.30 1.43 -4.38
C VAL A 177 -0.58 2.00 -5.75
N GLU A 178 -1.81 2.46 -5.98
CA GLU A 178 -2.26 2.99 -7.27
C GLU A 178 -2.89 4.37 -7.07
N ILE A 179 -2.48 5.35 -7.86
CA ILE A 179 -3.05 6.69 -7.86
C ILE A 179 -4.45 6.63 -8.45
N VAL A 180 -5.45 6.93 -7.61
CA VAL A 180 -6.85 6.95 -8.03
C VAL A 180 -7.38 8.36 -8.22
N GLU A 181 -6.72 9.37 -7.63
CA GLU A 181 -7.13 10.77 -7.75
C GLU A 181 -5.98 11.75 -7.48
N THR A 182 -5.94 12.84 -8.26
CA THR A 182 -5.06 13.99 -8.01
C THR A 182 -5.80 15.05 -7.18
N LEU A 183 -5.28 15.36 -6.01
CA LEU A 183 -5.87 16.32 -5.05
C LEU A 183 -5.31 17.75 -5.18
N GLY A 184 -4.36 17.96 -6.11
CA GLY A 184 -3.66 19.23 -6.32
C GLY A 184 -2.48 19.44 -5.36
N ASP A 185 -1.60 20.39 -5.69
CA ASP A 185 -0.39 20.73 -4.92
C ASP A 185 0.54 19.52 -4.66
N GLY A 186 0.68 18.62 -5.65
CA GLY A 186 1.48 17.39 -5.51
C GLY A 186 0.86 16.33 -4.60
N ARG A 187 -0.39 16.50 -4.15
CA ARG A 187 -1.10 15.50 -3.35
C ARG A 187 -1.89 14.53 -4.22
N TYR A 188 -1.84 13.26 -3.82
CA TYR A 188 -2.52 12.16 -4.49
C TYR A 188 -3.26 11.30 -3.47
N ARG A 189 -4.44 10.81 -3.88
CA ARG A 189 -5.15 9.73 -3.20
C ARG A 189 -4.78 8.43 -3.89
N LEU A 190 -4.43 7.42 -3.11
CA LEU A 190 -4.05 6.11 -3.59
C LEU A 190 -4.92 5.02 -3.00
N ARG A 191 -5.34 4.07 -3.84
CA ARG A 191 -5.80 2.77 -3.36
C ARG A 191 -4.57 1.98 -2.94
N THR A 192 -4.62 1.35 -1.77
CA THR A 192 -3.52 0.52 -1.25
C THR A 192 -4.01 -0.88 -0.95
N THR A 193 -3.41 -1.88 -1.56
CA THR A 193 -3.77 -3.28 -1.33
C THR A 193 -2.53 -4.07 -0.97
N VAL A 194 -2.70 -5.09 -0.13
CA VAL A 194 -1.70 -6.13 0.05
C VAL A 194 -2.35 -7.46 -0.27
N SER A 195 -1.74 -8.22 -1.16
CA SER A 195 -2.16 -9.58 -1.50
C SER A 195 -1.05 -10.56 -1.14
N LYS A 196 -1.44 -11.79 -0.82
CA LYS A 196 -0.50 -12.91 -0.71
C LYS A 196 -0.70 -13.86 -1.87
N ARG A 197 0.40 -14.29 -2.51
CA ARG A 197 0.32 -15.39 -3.48
C ARG A 197 0.34 -16.70 -2.71
N PRO A 198 -0.47 -17.70 -3.09
CA PRO A 198 -0.13 -19.06 -2.73
C PRO A 198 1.27 -19.37 -3.28
N GLU A 199 2.04 -20.13 -2.52
CA GLU A 199 3.42 -20.52 -2.79
C GLU A 199 3.71 -20.64 -4.30
N TRP A 200 4.81 -20.07 -4.76
CA TRP A 200 5.27 -20.23 -6.14
C TRP A 200 5.45 -21.73 -6.41
N THR A 201 4.45 -22.40 -6.99
CA THR A 201 4.67 -23.63 -7.71
C THR A 201 5.27 -23.24 -9.04
N ALA A 202 6.56 -23.51 -9.20
CA ALA A 202 7.22 -23.48 -10.49
C ALA A 202 6.66 -24.62 -11.36
N GLU A 203 5.40 -24.50 -11.79
CA GLU A 203 4.89 -25.33 -12.88
C GLU A 203 5.35 -24.66 -14.17
N VAL A 204 6.43 -25.21 -14.73
CA VAL A 204 6.73 -25.11 -16.15
C VAL A 204 5.49 -25.55 -16.91
N ALA A 205 4.75 -24.60 -17.47
CA ALA A 205 3.73 -24.87 -18.45
C ALA A 205 4.43 -25.30 -19.74
N GLU A 206 4.68 -26.61 -19.89
CA GLU A 206 4.87 -27.19 -21.21
C GLU A 206 3.50 -27.21 -21.92
N ASP A 207 3.52 -26.67 -23.14
CA ASP A 207 2.51 -26.77 -24.19
C ASP A 207 1.19 -25.98 -24.03
N GLY A 208 1.24 -24.76 -24.56
CA GLY A 208 0.37 -24.36 -25.68
C GLY A 208 -1.15 -24.56 -25.51
N ALA A 209 -1.78 -23.72 -24.71
CA ALA A 209 -3.20 -23.41 -24.84
C ALA A 209 -3.41 -21.91 -24.62
N THR A 210 -3.94 -21.24 -25.64
CA THR A 210 -4.45 -19.87 -25.54
C THR A 210 -5.88 -19.98 -25.06
N ASP A 211 -6.10 -19.74 -23.77
CA ASP A 211 -7.39 -19.33 -23.27
C ASP A 211 -7.21 -18.21 -22.25
N ASP A 212 -8.03 -17.19 -22.48
CA ASP A 212 -8.16 -15.90 -21.83
C ASP A 212 -8.57 -16.04 -20.35
N GLN A 213 -8.05 -15.14 -19.51
CA GLN A 213 -8.29 -14.95 -18.07
C GLN A 213 -7.62 -15.93 -17.08
N THR A 214 -6.31 -15.78 -16.90
CA THR A 214 -5.67 -16.09 -15.61
C THR A 214 -5.94 -14.95 -14.64
N SER A 215 -6.76 -15.18 -13.63
CA SER A 215 -6.84 -14.32 -12.44
C SER A 215 -5.49 -14.35 -11.71
N GLU A 216 -4.60 -13.42 -12.07
CA GLU A 216 -3.26 -13.24 -11.51
C GLU A 216 -3.25 -12.67 -10.07
N GLY A 217 -4.43 -12.41 -9.49
CA GLY A 217 -4.57 -11.82 -8.17
C GLY A 217 -4.48 -12.84 -7.05
N GLY A 218 -3.41 -12.77 -6.25
CA GLY A 218 -3.36 -13.43 -4.94
C GLY A 218 -4.52 -12.97 -4.03
N ALA A 219 -4.77 -13.68 -2.94
CA ALA A 219 -5.83 -13.30 -2.01
C ALA A 219 -5.48 -11.98 -1.31
N THR A 220 -6.36 -10.99 -1.40
CA THR A 220 -6.22 -9.71 -0.68
C THR A 220 -6.27 -9.95 0.83
N VAL A 221 -5.22 -9.55 1.53
CA VAL A 221 -5.10 -9.64 2.99
C VAL A 221 -5.32 -8.28 3.65
N ILE A 222 -5.01 -7.19 2.95
CA ILE A 222 -5.23 -5.81 3.40
C ILE A 222 -5.78 -5.00 2.23
N ASP A 223 -6.81 -4.20 2.48
CA ASP A 223 -7.35 -3.19 1.56
C ASP A 223 -7.39 -1.83 2.27
N GLY A 224 -7.27 -0.74 1.53
CA GLY A 224 -7.18 0.58 2.14
C GLY A 224 -6.98 1.73 1.16
N GLU A 225 -6.83 2.91 1.73
CA GLU A 225 -6.60 4.16 1.01
C GLU A 225 -5.50 4.98 1.72
N ALA A 226 -4.62 5.58 0.92
CA ALA A 226 -3.61 6.52 1.38
C ALA A 226 -3.83 7.91 0.79
N VAL A 227 -3.39 8.93 1.51
CA VAL A 227 -3.09 10.24 0.92
C VAL A 227 -1.60 10.52 1.09
N VAL A 228 -0.95 10.91 0.00
CA VAL A 228 0.48 11.28 0.00
C VAL A 228 0.70 12.62 -0.67
N LEU A 229 1.81 13.26 -0.33
CA LEU A 229 2.39 14.38 -1.06
C LEU A 229 3.67 13.88 -1.75
N VAL A 230 3.80 14.13 -3.05
CA VAL A 230 5.01 13.79 -3.81
C VAL A 230 5.67 15.07 -4.30
N GLU A 231 6.91 15.28 -3.88
CA GLU A 231 7.73 16.41 -4.29
C GLU A 231 8.84 15.96 -5.25
N PRO A 232 9.27 16.80 -6.20
CA PRO A 232 10.49 16.54 -6.95
C PRO A 232 11.67 16.39 -5.98
N ALA A 233 12.48 15.35 -6.14
CA ALA A 233 13.72 15.24 -5.39
C ALA A 233 14.66 16.38 -5.85
N GLU A 234 14.88 17.38 -4.99
CA GLU A 234 15.86 18.44 -5.28
C GLU A 234 17.25 17.82 -5.50
N GLN A 235 17.95 18.26 -6.56
CA GLN A 235 19.28 17.77 -6.96
C GLN A 235 20.40 18.36 -6.11
#